data_AF-A0AAD7YDQ2-F1
#
_entry.id   AF-A0AAD7YDQ2-F1
#
_cell.length_a   1.000
_cell.length_b   1.000
_cell.length_c   1.000
_cell.angle_alpha   90.00
_cell.angle_beta   90.00
_cell.angle_gamma   90.00
#
_symmetry.space_group_name_H-M   'P 1'
#
loop_
_entity.id
_entity.type
_entity.pdbx_description
1 polymer ?
#
loop_
_entity_poly.entity_id
_entity_poly.type
_entity_poly.pdbx_seq_one_letter_code
_entity_poly.pdbx_strand_id
1 'polypeptide(L)'
;MSRPGATYVNPNKLFEDDDDVDDDTFVNSFRTRIPPPQPSKPAPSAYGSHIAALEQQRQTMLQRQREIEQRTLDSSSRSIGLLRESEQIGIATAEELSRQREQLQNTNKRLDEINTNLNYSQKHLNGIKSVFYGLKNYISGKSDQTPPRSQPSPSTQSAGPSSRLDDTIDNLTQVNSDDRFRSHPATRLRELDGQVQAEPISDSQRVNQVLDANLDEMLHSISRLKGLGVALGEEIEQQTDLIDTIQDKVEVADIKMGKQNKMMNKILGK
;
A
#
# COMPACT_ATOMS: atom_id res chain seq x y z
N MET A 1 54.59 -12.43 21.44
CA MET A 1 53.66 -13.38 20.79
C MET A 1 52.76 -13.91 21.92
N SER A 2 51.44 -13.80 21.98
CA SER A 2 50.35 -13.50 21.05
C SER A 2 49.21 -12.80 21.81
N ARG A 3 48.37 -12.02 21.12
CA ARG A 3 47.14 -11.42 21.68
C ARG A 3 46.00 -12.47 21.75
N PRO A 4 45.16 -12.51 22.81
CA PRO A 4 43.86 -13.16 22.73
C PRO A 4 42.81 -12.18 22.17
N GLY A 5 42.04 -12.67 21.19
CA GLY A 5 41.14 -11.89 20.34
C GLY A 5 39.78 -11.58 20.96
N ALA A 6 39.09 -10.63 20.34
CA ALA A 6 37.72 -10.25 20.67
C ALA A 6 36.73 -11.34 20.24
N THR A 7 35.91 -11.81 21.18
CA THR A 7 34.76 -12.66 20.92
C THR A 7 33.60 -11.81 20.42
N TYR A 8 33.18 -12.03 19.18
CA TYR A 8 31.97 -11.43 18.62
C TYR A 8 30.73 -12.16 19.14
N VAL A 9 29.78 -11.43 19.71
CA VAL A 9 28.44 -11.95 20.06
C VAL A 9 27.59 -11.93 18.80
N ASN A 10 27.10 -13.10 18.39
CA ASN A 10 26.31 -13.30 17.19
C ASN A 10 24.85 -12.87 17.45
N PRO A 11 24.29 -11.90 16.69
CA PRO A 11 22.95 -11.37 16.96
C PRO A 11 21.81 -12.32 16.63
N ASN A 12 22.08 -13.47 16.00
CA ASN A 12 21.05 -14.47 15.64
C ASN A 12 20.69 -15.46 16.76
N LYS A 13 21.17 -15.27 17.99
CA LYS A 13 20.86 -16.13 19.15
C LYS A 13 19.94 -15.48 20.20
N LEU A 14 19.19 -14.44 19.84
CA LEU A 14 18.35 -13.69 20.80
C LEU A 14 17.02 -14.40 21.16
N PHE A 15 16.68 -15.52 20.53
CA PHE A 15 15.38 -16.20 20.69
C PHE A 15 15.49 -17.73 20.73
N GLU A 16 16.49 -18.29 21.41
CA GLU A 16 16.46 -19.69 21.85
C GLU A 16 16.18 -19.70 23.36
N ASP A 17 14.95 -20.06 23.71
CA ASP A 17 14.44 -20.23 25.09
C ASP A 17 15.06 -21.47 25.76
N ASP A 18 16.36 -21.51 26.03
CA ASP A 18 17.01 -22.64 26.76
C ASP A 18 18.41 -22.30 27.31
N ASP A 19 18.57 -21.18 28.02
CA ASP A 19 19.75 -20.99 28.88
C ASP A 19 19.28 -20.80 30.33
N ASP A 20 19.20 -21.94 31.03
CA ASP A 20 19.14 -22.02 32.49
C ASP A 20 20.20 -21.06 33.07
N VAL A 21 19.73 -20.02 33.73
CA VAL A 21 20.58 -19.14 34.53
C VAL A 21 21.26 -20.03 35.57
N ASP A 22 22.58 -20.20 35.47
CA ASP A 22 23.34 -21.04 36.40
C ASP A 22 23.31 -20.45 37.83
N ASP A 23 22.37 -20.96 38.62
CA ASP A 23 22.08 -20.56 39.99
C ASP A 23 23.34 -20.52 40.88
N ASP A 24 24.30 -21.42 40.62
CA ASP A 24 25.53 -21.59 41.41
C ASP A 24 26.50 -20.40 41.29
N THR A 25 26.45 -19.67 40.16
CA THR A 25 27.27 -18.48 39.93
C THR A 25 26.77 -17.28 40.74
N PHE A 26 25.46 -17.20 40.99
CA PHE A 26 24.86 -16.14 41.81
C PHE A 26 25.15 -16.33 43.31
N VAL A 27 25.04 -17.56 43.84
CA VAL A 27 25.20 -17.84 45.28
C VAL A 27 26.66 -17.70 45.77
N ASN A 28 27.64 -18.02 44.90
CA ASN A 28 29.06 -17.94 45.25
C ASN A 28 29.62 -16.52 45.28
N SER A 29 28.92 -15.53 44.72
CA SER A 29 29.36 -14.13 44.73
C SER A 29 29.21 -13.43 46.09
N PHE A 30 28.44 -14.01 47.03
CA PHE A 30 28.12 -13.39 48.33
C PHE A 30 28.72 -14.09 49.56
N ARG A 31 29.54 -15.15 49.42
CA ARG A 31 30.29 -15.74 50.55
C ARG A 31 31.59 -14.99 50.83
N THR A 32 31.45 -13.94 51.64
CA THR A 32 32.33 -13.54 52.75
C THR A 32 33.77 -14.08 52.71
N ARG A 33 34.68 -13.33 52.08
CA ARG A 33 36.13 -13.49 52.27
C ARG A 33 36.59 -12.49 53.33
N ILE A 34 36.54 -12.88 54.61
CA ILE A 34 37.10 -12.10 55.73
C ILE A 34 38.64 -12.17 55.65
N PRO A 35 39.37 -11.05 55.53
CA PRO A 35 40.83 -11.04 55.58
C PRO A 35 41.35 -11.01 57.04
N PRO A 36 42.53 -11.58 57.34
CA PRO A 36 43.14 -11.51 58.67
C PRO A 36 43.62 -10.07 59.01
N PRO A 37 43.74 -9.70 60.30
CA PRO A 37 44.05 -8.32 60.67
C PRO A 37 45.55 -8.04 60.46
N GLN A 38 45.85 -6.92 59.79
CA GLN A 38 47.19 -6.36 59.69
C GLN A 38 47.20 -4.87 60.05
N PRO A 39 48.33 -4.35 60.57
CA PRO A 39 48.34 -3.20 61.47
C PRO A 39 48.11 -1.86 60.77
N SER A 40 47.48 -0.97 61.53
CA SER A 40 47.11 0.41 61.20
C SER A 40 48.22 1.22 60.52
N LYS A 41 47.93 1.75 59.33
CA LYS A 41 48.58 2.95 58.76
C LYS A 41 47.49 3.89 58.22
N PRO A 42 47.69 5.21 58.29
CA PRO A 42 46.60 6.19 58.24
C PRO A 42 45.98 6.30 56.84
N ALA A 43 44.67 6.52 56.82
CA ALA A 43 43.87 6.62 55.61
C ALA A 43 44.34 7.72 54.67
N PRO A 44 44.55 7.44 53.37
CA PRO A 44 44.48 8.48 52.36
C PRO A 44 43.00 8.75 52.03
N SER A 45 42.65 10.02 51.92
CA SER A 45 41.29 10.51 51.68
C SER A 45 40.65 9.87 50.43
N ALA A 46 39.82 8.84 50.63
CA ALA A 46 39.15 8.08 49.56
C ALA A 46 37.95 8.80 48.93
N TYR A 47 37.52 9.93 49.51
CA TYR A 47 36.30 10.64 49.09
C TYR A 47 36.45 11.29 47.69
N GLY A 48 37.65 11.77 47.33
CA GLY A 48 37.88 12.43 46.04
C GLY A 48 37.89 11.49 44.82
N SER A 49 38.28 10.22 45.00
CA SER A 49 38.35 9.22 43.93
C SER A 49 36.96 8.74 43.48
N HIS A 50 36.04 8.54 44.44
CA HIS A 50 34.66 8.17 44.15
C HIS A 50 33.87 9.30 43.47
N ILE A 51 34.15 10.56 43.82
CA ILE A 51 33.52 11.73 43.19
C ILE A 51 33.91 11.82 41.70
N ALA A 52 35.20 11.63 41.37
CA ALA A 52 35.67 11.63 39.99
C ALA A 52 35.09 10.47 39.16
N ALA A 53 34.95 9.27 39.74
CA ALA A 53 34.35 8.12 39.07
C ALA A 53 32.85 8.31 38.79
N LEU A 54 32.10 8.89 39.73
CA LEU A 54 30.69 9.22 39.57
C LEU A 54 30.48 10.31 38.51
N GLU A 55 31.36 11.31 38.48
CA GLU A 55 31.32 12.37 37.47
C GLU A 55 31.59 11.82 36.06
N GLN A 56 32.58 10.94 35.92
CA GLN A 56 32.84 10.25 34.65
C GLN A 56 31.65 9.39 34.21
N GLN A 57 31.04 8.65 35.13
CA GLN A 57 29.84 7.85 34.85
C GLN A 57 28.66 8.74 34.40
N ARG A 58 28.46 9.90 35.02
CA ARG A 58 27.43 10.85 34.60
C ARG A 58 27.69 11.37 33.18
N GLN A 59 28.94 11.70 32.85
CA GLN A 59 29.30 12.18 31.52
C GLN A 59 29.08 11.12 30.43
N THR A 60 29.42 9.85 30.69
CA THR A 60 29.17 8.77 29.73
C THR A 60 27.68 8.53 29.52
N MET A 61 26.87 8.59 30.59
CA MET A 61 25.41 8.51 30.49
C MET A 61 24.82 9.64 29.65
N LEU A 62 25.28 10.88 29.84
CA LEU A 62 24.82 12.04 29.06
C LEU A 62 25.22 11.96 27.57
N GLN A 63 26.40 11.43 27.27
CA GLN A 63 26.81 11.19 25.88
C GLN A 63 25.94 10.11 25.23
N ARG A 64 25.70 9.01 25.95
CA ARG A 64 24.84 7.92 25.46
C ARG A 64 23.41 8.37 25.24
N GLN A 65 22.87 9.22 26.13
CA GLN A 65 21.55 9.81 25.96
C GLN A 65 21.47 10.61 24.66
N ARG A 66 22.41 11.53 24.41
CA ARG A 66 22.43 12.34 23.19
C ARG A 66 22.58 11.50 21.92
N GLU A 67 23.40 10.46 21.97
CA GLU A 67 23.56 9.53 20.85
C GLU A 67 22.25 8.79 20.53
N ILE A 68 21.54 8.30 21.55
CA ILE A 68 20.25 7.63 21.38
C ILE A 68 19.21 8.62 20.82
N GLU A 69 19.13 9.82 21.38
CA GLU A 69 18.25 10.89 20.93
C GLU A 69 18.47 11.22 19.44
N GLN A 70 19.73 11.41 19.03
CA GLN A 70 20.07 11.71 17.65
C GLN A 70 19.74 10.54 16.70
N ARG A 71 20.09 9.31 17.07
CA ARG A 71 19.77 8.12 16.27
C ARG A 71 18.27 7.94 16.08
N THR A 72 17.48 8.21 17.12
CA THR A 72 16.01 8.14 17.07
C THR A 72 15.44 9.21 16.13
N LEU A 73 15.92 10.45 16.23
CA LEU A 73 15.50 11.52 15.31
C LEU A 73 15.84 11.19 13.85
N ASP A 74 17.07 10.74 13.59
CA ASP A 74 17.49 10.36 12.24
C ASP A 74 16.66 9.19 11.72
N SER A 75 16.35 8.22 12.57
CA SER A 75 15.48 7.09 12.21
C SER A 75 14.07 7.56 11.86
N SER A 76 13.50 8.46 12.66
CA SER A 76 12.17 9.01 12.40
C SER A 76 12.11 9.79 11.09
N SER A 77 13.12 10.60 10.80
CA SER A 77 13.24 11.35 9.54
C SER A 77 13.32 10.43 8.32
N ARG A 78 14.12 9.36 8.41
CA ARG A 78 14.18 8.33 7.36
C ARG A 78 12.83 7.65 7.14
N SER A 79 12.14 7.27 8.22
CA SER A 79 10.82 6.64 8.14
C SER A 79 9.78 7.53 7.44
N ILE A 80 9.77 8.84 7.73
CA ILE A 80 8.92 9.80 7.02
C ILE A 80 9.21 9.81 5.52
N GLY A 81 10.50 9.82 5.14
CA GLY A 81 10.90 9.74 3.73
C GLY A 81 10.35 8.49 3.04
N LEU A 82 10.50 7.32 3.67
CA LEU A 82 9.98 6.06 3.15
C LEU A 82 8.46 6.03 3.06
N LEU A 83 7.75 6.63 4.02
CA LEU A 83 6.29 6.71 4.00
C LEU A 83 5.79 7.61 2.86
N ARG A 84 6.44 8.76 2.62
CA ARG A 84 6.12 9.65 1.50
C ARG A 84 6.38 8.98 0.15
N GLU A 85 7.49 8.25 0.02
CA GLU A 85 7.79 7.46 -1.18
C GLU A 85 6.73 6.37 -1.39
N SER A 86 6.36 5.65 -0.32
CA SER A 86 5.30 4.63 -0.37
C SER A 86 3.96 5.23 -0.78
N GLU A 87 3.62 6.43 -0.29
CA GLU A 87 2.39 7.15 -0.65
C GLU A 87 2.39 7.51 -2.14
N GLN A 88 3.50 8.03 -2.65
CA GLN A 88 3.65 8.36 -4.07
C GLN A 88 3.50 7.12 -4.96
N ILE A 89 4.13 6.00 -4.58
CA ILE A 89 3.98 4.73 -5.31
C ILE A 89 2.53 4.24 -5.23
N GLY A 90 1.88 4.36 -4.07
CA GLY A 90 0.48 4.01 -3.88
C GLY A 90 -0.47 4.82 -4.78
N ILE A 91 -0.25 6.14 -4.88
CA ILE A 91 -1.01 7.02 -5.78
C ILE A 91 -0.83 6.60 -7.23
N ALA A 92 0.42 6.42 -7.68
CA ALA A 92 0.69 6.00 -9.06
C ALA A 92 0.07 4.63 -9.38
N THR A 93 0.04 3.72 -8.41
CA THR A 93 -0.62 2.41 -8.53
C THR A 93 -2.13 2.58 -8.65
N ALA A 94 -2.73 3.46 -7.84
CA ALA A 94 -4.15 3.77 -7.90
C ALA A 94 -4.54 4.36 -9.26
N GLU A 95 -3.77 5.33 -9.78
CA GLU A 95 -3.99 5.90 -11.11
C GLU A 95 -3.96 4.84 -12.22
N GLU A 96 -3.00 3.90 -12.17
CA GLU A 96 -2.95 2.82 -13.16
C GLU A 96 -4.13 1.85 -13.01
N LEU A 97 -4.57 1.53 -11.79
CA LEU A 97 -5.79 0.72 -11.59
C LEU A 97 -7.03 1.42 -12.15
N SER A 98 -7.19 2.73 -11.94
CA SER A 98 -8.29 3.51 -12.51
C SER A 98 -8.28 3.44 -14.05
N ARG A 99 -7.10 3.61 -14.65
CA ARG A 99 -6.89 3.45 -16.10
C ARG A 99 -7.20 2.03 -16.60
N GLN A 100 -6.85 0.99 -15.84
CA GLN A 100 -7.17 -0.41 -16.18
C GLN A 100 -8.67 -0.67 -16.12
N ARG A 101 -9.36 -0.13 -15.11
CA ARG A 101 -10.82 -0.20 -15.00
C ARG A 101 -11.50 0.35 -16.23
N GLU A 102 -11.09 1.52 -16.72
CA GLU A 102 -11.67 2.13 -17.92
C GLU A 102 -11.52 1.22 -19.15
N GLN A 103 -10.35 0.59 -19.31
CA GLN A 103 -10.12 -0.37 -20.39
C GLN A 103 -11.01 -1.60 -20.29
N LEU A 104 -11.20 -2.14 -19.09
CA LEU A 104 -12.12 -3.26 -18.84
C LEU A 104 -13.58 -2.86 -19.15
N GLN A 105 -14.02 -1.68 -18.71
CA GLN A 105 -15.36 -1.17 -19.01
C GLN A 105 -15.58 -0.99 -20.52
N ASN A 106 -14.60 -0.43 -21.22
CA ASN A 106 -14.63 -0.28 -22.67
C ASN A 106 -14.68 -1.65 -23.37
N THR A 107 -13.94 -2.63 -22.87
CA THR A 107 -13.98 -4.01 -23.38
C THR A 107 -15.34 -4.65 -23.16
N ASN A 108 -15.91 -4.51 -21.97
CA ASN A 108 -17.24 -5.01 -21.63
C ASN A 108 -18.32 -4.41 -22.57
N LYS A 109 -18.29 -3.09 -22.79
CA LYS A 109 -19.19 -2.42 -23.73
C LYS A 109 -19.04 -2.93 -25.16
N ARG A 110 -17.81 -3.12 -25.65
CA ARG A 110 -17.56 -3.68 -26.98
C ARG A 110 -18.10 -5.10 -27.11
N LEU A 111 -18.03 -5.90 -26.05
CA LEU A 111 -18.61 -7.25 -26.05
C LEU A 111 -20.14 -7.24 -26.10
N ASP A 112 -20.79 -6.26 -25.46
CA ASP A 112 -22.24 -6.06 -25.59
C ASP A 112 -22.64 -5.66 -27.01
N GLU A 113 -21.85 -4.79 -27.66
CA GLU A 113 -22.04 -4.43 -29.06
C GLU A 113 -21.85 -5.65 -29.98
N ILE A 114 -20.80 -6.44 -29.76
CA ILE A 114 -20.57 -7.70 -30.50
C ILE A 114 -21.76 -8.64 -30.32
N ASN A 115 -22.22 -8.86 -29.09
CA ASN A 115 -23.35 -9.74 -28.81
C ASN A 115 -24.64 -9.26 -29.50
N THR A 116 -24.90 -7.95 -29.49
CA THR A 116 -26.03 -7.32 -30.18
C THR A 116 -25.92 -7.47 -31.70
N ASN A 117 -24.74 -7.22 -32.25
CA ASN A 117 -24.45 -7.37 -33.68
C ASN A 117 -24.59 -8.83 -34.12
N LEU A 118 -24.10 -9.78 -33.34
CA LEU A 118 -24.29 -11.20 -33.60
C LEU A 118 -25.78 -11.56 -33.57
N ASN A 119 -26.57 -11.05 -32.63
CA ASN A 119 -28.02 -11.30 -32.64
C ASN A 119 -28.70 -10.77 -33.92
N TYR A 120 -28.29 -9.60 -34.40
CA TYR A 120 -28.79 -9.02 -35.65
C TYR A 120 -28.33 -9.82 -36.88
N SER A 121 -27.05 -10.18 -36.94
CA SER A 121 -26.48 -11.07 -37.97
C SER A 121 -27.20 -12.40 -38.04
N GLN A 122 -27.56 -13.01 -36.90
CA GLN A 122 -28.35 -14.25 -36.88
C GLN A 122 -29.72 -14.07 -37.56
N LYS A 123 -30.41 -12.96 -37.30
CA LYS A 123 -31.70 -12.66 -37.95
C LYS A 123 -31.54 -12.54 -39.47
N HIS A 124 -30.47 -11.89 -39.93
CA HIS A 124 -30.16 -11.79 -41.35
C HIS A 124 -29.81 -13.13 -41.99
N LEU A 125 -28.95 -13.93 -41.36
CA LEU A 125 -28.59 -15.26 -41.85
C LEU A 125 -29.83 -16.18 -41.93
N ASN A 126 -30.73 -16.11 -40.94
CA ASN A 126 -32.00 -16.81 -41.00
C ASN A 126 -32.87 -16.33 -42.17
N GLY A 127 -32.89 -15.01 -42.44
CA GLY A 127 -33.53 -14.43 -43.62
C GLY A 127 -32.96 -14.96 -44.94
N ILE A 128 -31.64 -14.95 -45.11
CA ILE A 128 -30.98 -15.44 -46.33
C ILE A 128 -31.23 -16.94 -46.52
N LYS A 129 -31.15 -17.72 -45.44
CA LYS A 129 -31.55 -19.13 -45.46
C LYS A 129 -33.00 -19.26 -45.94
N SER A 130 -33.94 -18.49 -45.39
CA SER A 130 -35.35 -18.55 -45.81
C SER A 130 -35.57 -18.17 -47.28
N VAL A 131 -34.79 -17.25 -47.84
CA VAL A 131 -34.88 -16.87 -49.27
C VAL A 131 -34.33 -17.98 -50.16
N PHE A 132 -33.21 -18.61 -49.79
CA PHE A 132 -32.65 -19.73 -50.56
C PHE A 132 -33.55 -20.97 -50.53
N TYR A 133 -34.10 -21.30 -49.35
CA TYR A 133 -35.10 -22.37 -49.22
C TYR A 133 -36.44 -21.99 -49.87
N GLY A 134 -36.83 -20.71 -49.82
CA GLY A 134 -38.04 -20.17 -50.43
C GLY A 134 -38.00 -20.19 -51.95
N LEU A 135 -36.85 -19.87 -52.57
CA LEU A 135 -36.62 -20.06 -54.02
C LEU A 135 -36.68 -21.55 -54.38
N LYS A 136 -36.09 -22.44 -53.58
CA LYS A 136 -36.18 -23.89 -53.80
C LYS A 136 -37.62 -24.40 -53.65
N ASN A 137 -38.39 -23.90 -52.67
CA ASN A 137 -39.80 -24.27 -52.47
C ASN A 137 -40.75 -23.63 -53.50
N TYR A 138 -40.44 -22.43 -53.98
CA TYR A 138 -41.20 -21.74 -55.03
C TYR A 138 -41.01 -22.42 -56.38
N ILE A 139 -39.79 -22.86 -56.69
CA ILE A 139 -39.50 -23.71 -57.86
C ILE A 139 -40.10 -25.13 -57.66
N SER A 140 -40.34 -25.55 -56.42
CA SER A 140 -40.96 -26.84 -56.07
C SER A 140 -42.48 -26.78 -55.80
N GLY A 141 -43.14 -25.62 -55.99
CA GLY A 141 -44.60 -25.50 -56.08
C GLY A 141 -45.43 -25.65 -54.78
N LYS A 142 -44.97 -25.21 -53.61
CA LYS A 142 -45.82 -25.18 -52.39
C LYS A 142 -45.61 -23.91 -51.57
N SER A 143 -46.60 -23.01 -51.59
CA SER A 143 -46.62 -21.72 -50.88
C SER A 143 -47.27 -21.84 -49.51
N ASP A 144 -46.63 -21.29 -48.45
CA ASP A 144 -47.39 -20.78 -47.30
C ASP A 144 -46.67 -19.63 -46.57
N GLN A 145 -47.50 -18.86 -45.88
CA GLN A 145 -47.50 -17.45 -45.47
C GLN A 145 -46.43 -16.98 -44.45
N THR A 146 -46.03 -15.69 -44.50
CA THR A 146 -45.11 -15.04 -43.54
C THR A 146 -45.77 -13.85 -42.79
N PRO A 147 -45.58 -13.70 -41.45
CA PRO A 147 -46.03 -12.52 -40.69
C PRO A 147 -44.92 -11.45 -40.47
N PRO A 148 -45.27 -10.21 -40.04
CA PRO A 148 -44.38 -9.04 -40.11
C PRO A 148 -43.49 -8.80 -38.87
N ARG A 149 -42.48 -7.96 -39.13
CA ARG A 149 -41.28 -7.59 -38.35
C ARG A 149 -41.57 -6.55 -37.25
N SER A 150 -41.11 -6.79 -36.02
CA SER A 150 -41.14 -5.84 -34.89
C SER A 150 -39.83 -5.03 -34.73
N GLN A 151 -39.98 -3.76 -34.35
CA GLN A 151 -38.93 -2.74 -34.19
C GLN A 151 -38.17 -2.83 -32.84
N PRO A 152 -36.93 -2.28 -32.73
CA PRO A 152 -36.19 -2.19 -31.47
C PRO A 152 -36.48 -0.88 -30.70
N SER A 153 -36.52 -0.96 -29.37
CA SER A 153 -36.63 0.17 -28.42
C SER A 153 -35.25 0.71 -27.98
N PRO A 154 -35.15 1.96 -27.46
CA PRO A 154 -33.89 2.66 -27.27
C PRO A 154 -33.18 2.29 -25.95
N SER A 155 -31.85 2.35 -26.00
CA SER A 155 -30.94 2.12 -24.88
C SER A 155 -30.83 3.35 -23.98
N THR A 156 -31.11 3.16 -22.69
CA THR A 156 -30.82 4.12 -21.62
C THR A 156 -29.31 4.10 -21.35
N GLN A 157 -28.65 5.25 -21.51
CA GLN A 157 -27.26 5.43 -21.10
C GLN A 157 -27.24 5.72 -19.60
N SER A 158 -26.83 4.73 -18.81
CA SER A 158 -26.42 4.93 -17.43
C SER A 158 -24.97 5.39 -17.42
N ALA A 159 -24.76 6.64 -17.00
CA ALA A 159 -23.46 7.16 -16.62
C ALA A 159 -22.86 6.20 -15.57
N GLY A 160 -21.63 5.75 -15.84
CA GLY A 160 -20.94 4.79 -14.99
C GLY A 160 -20.73 5.33 -13.56
N PRO A 161 -20.70 4.46 -12.55
CA PRO A 161 -20.39 4.85 -11.20
C PRO A 161 -18.92 5.32 -11.14
N SER A 162 -18.68 6.54 -10.66
CA SER A 162 -17.36 6.98 -10.24
C SER A 162 -16.84 5.99 -9.20
N SER A 163 -15.62 5.49 -9.39
CA SER A 163 -15.03 4.58 -8.41
C SER A 163 -14.62 5.37 -7.17
N ARG A 164 -14.83 4.79 -5.99
CA ARG A 164 -14.34 5.32 -4.71
C ARG A 164 -12.82 5.55 -4.73
N LEU A 165 -12.11 4.83 -5.59
CA LEU A 165 -10.68 4.99 -5.77
C LEU A 165 -10.33 6.38 -6.33
N ASP A 166 -11.07 6.88 -7.34
CA ASP A 166 -10.84 8.23 -7.86
C ASP A 166 -11.11 9.29 -6.77
N ASP A 167 -12.18 9.13 -5.99
CA ASP A 167 -12.48 10.02 -4.87
C ASP A 167 -11.35 10.03 -3.83
N THR A 168 -10.72 8.88 -3.56
CA THR A 168 -9.57 8.81 -2.63
C THR A 168 -8.31 9.47 -3.17
N ILE A 169 -8.03 9.35 -4.47
CA ILE A 169 -6.90 10.02 -5.13
C ILE A 169 -7.09 11.55 -5.07
N ASP A 170 -8.29 12.03 -5.36
CA ASP A 170 -8.61 13.47 -5.36
C ASP A 170 -8.49 14.07 -3.95
N ASN A 171 -8.97 13.36 -2.92
CA ASN A 171 -8.79 13.81 -1.53
C ASN A 171 -7.31 13.83 -1.12
N LEU A 172 -6.51 12.86 -1.58
CA LEU A 172 -5.10 12.74 -1.20
C LEU A 172 -4.21 13.81 -1.85
N THR A 173 -4.49 14.15 -3.10
CA THR A 173 -3.80 15.24 -3.82
C THR A 173 -4.11 16.60 -3.18
N GLN A 174 -5.34 16.80 -2.70
CA GLN A 174 -5.73 18.02 -2.01
C GLN A 174 -5.02 18.18 -0.65
N VAL A 175 -4.95 17.12 0.16
CA VAL A 175 -4.29 17.15 1.48
C VAL A 175 -2.78 17.43 1.39
N ASN A 176 -2.09 16.90 0.37
CA ASN A 176 -0.67 17.18 0.15
C ASN A 176 -0.39 18.67 -0.18
N SER A 177 -1.38 19.39 -0.70
CA SER A 177 -1.24 20.80 -1.09
C SER A 177 -1.17 21.73 0.13
N ASP A 178 -1.99 21.45 1.15
CA ASP A 178 -2.08 22.26 2.38
C ASP A 178 -0.88 22.04 3.31
N ASP A 179 -0.38 20.81 3.43
CA ASP A 179 0.82 20.50 4.23
C ASP A 179 2.10 21.11 3.63
N ARG A 180 2.19 21.20 2.29
CA ARG A 180 3.29 21.92 1.61
C ARG A 180 3.27 23.41 1.88
N PHE A 181 2.09 24.02 2.02
CA PHE A 181 1.95 25.43 2.36
C PHE A 181 2.36 25.70 3.81
N ARG A 182 2.02 24.80 4.74
CA ARG A 182 2.38 24.92 6.16
C ARG A 182 3.84 24.64 6.46
N SER A 183 4.50 23.76 5.71
CA SER A 183 5.91 23.41 5.90
C SER A 183 6.91 24.36 5.21
N HIS A 184 6.44 25.33 4.41
CA HIS A 184 7.29 26.25 3.66
C HIS A 184 8.11 27.17 4.60
N PRO A 185 9.40 27.44 4.32
CA PRO A 185 10.22 28.32 5.17
C PRO A 185 9.64 29.74 5.35
N ALA A 186 8.86 30.22 4.37
CA ALA A 186 8.22 31.53 4.40
C ALA A 186 7.09 31.64 5.44
N THR A 187 6.37 30.54 5.73
CA THR A 187 5.30 30.53 6.74
C THR A 187 5.89 30.39 8.15
N ARG A 188 6.95 29.59 8.31
CA ARG A 188 7.72 29.50 9.58
C ARG A 188 8.38 30.81 9.99
N LEU A 189 8.93 31.58 9.04
CA LEU A 189 9.50 32.90 9.32
C LEU A 189 8.47 33.91 9.85
N ARG A 190 7.21 33.77 9.46
CA ARG A 190 6.11 34.63 9.90
C ARG A 190 5.61 34.27 11.30
N GLU A 191 5.70 33.00 11.68
CA GLU A 191 5.35 32.52 13.02
C GLU A 191 6.44 32.87 14.05
N LEU A 192 7.70 32.92 13.63
CA LEU A 192 8.85 33.24 14.48
C LEU A 192 8.88 34.70 14.98
N ASP A 193 8.20 35.63 14.29
CA ASP A 193 8.10 37.04 14.68
C ASP A 193 7.18 37.26 15.91
N GLY A 194 6.39 36.24 16.28
CA GLY A 194 5.44 36.29 17.40
C GLY A 194 5.97 35.78 18.75
N GLN A 195 7.15 35.17 18.82
CA GLN A 195 7.67 34.54 20.05
C GLN A 195 8.98 35.17 20.53
N VAL A 196 8.88 36.42 21.00
CA VAL A 196 9.94 37.06 21.81
C VAL A 196 9.66 36.74 23.29
N GLN A 197 10.02 35.53 23.73
CA GLN A 197 10.35 35.11 25.10
C GLN A 197 10.30 33.58 25.20
N ALA A 198 11.45 32.91 25.12
CA ALA A 198 11.55 31.50 25.46
C ALA A 198 12.72 31.29 26.43
N GLU A 199 12.37 30.83 27.64
CA GLU A 199 13.25 30.22 28.64
C GLU A 199 14.18 29.16 28.00
N PRO A 200 15.34 28.83 28.58
CA PRO A 200 16.24 27.83 28.04
C PRO A 200 15.59 26.43 28.14
N ILE A 201 14.84 26.05 27.10
CA ILE A 201 14.31 24.71 26.90
C ILE A 201 15.51 23.75 26.91
N SER A 202 15.47 22.72 27.76
CA SER A 202 16.52 21.70 27.81
C SER A 202 16.66 21.02 26.44
N ASP A 203 17.88 20.71 26.00
CA ASP A 203 18.13 20.06 24.71
C ASP A 203 17.27 18.80 24.51
N SER A 204 17.03 18.04 25.58
CA SER A 204 16.16 16.87 25.57
C SER A 204 14.69 17.21 25.29
N GLN A 205 14.16 18.30 25.82
CA GLN A 205 12.78 18.74 25.54
C GLN A 205 12.62 19.16 24.08
N ARG A 206 13.63 19.79 23.47
CA ARG A 206 13.61 20.11 22.03
C ARG A 206 13.60 18.85 21.17
N VAL A 207 14.43 17.86 21.52
CA VAL A 207 14.45 16.56 20.84
C VAL A 207 13.10 15.88 20.91
N ASN A 208 12.47 15.83 22.10
CA ASN A 208 11.16 15.21 22.26
C ASN A 208 10.10 15.92 21.41
N GLN A 209 10.08 17.26 21.37
CA GLN A 209 9.14 18.01 20.53
C GLN A 209 9.29 17.70 19.03
N VAL A 210 10.53 17.62 18.53
CA VAL A 210 10.80 17.27 17.12
C VAL A 210 10.40 15.82 16.85
N LEU A 211 10.67 14.91 17.79
CA LEU A 211 10.28 13.53 17.67
C LEU A 211 8.76 13.38 17.63
N ASP A 212 8.03 14.04 18.53
CA ASP A 212 6.56 14.03 18.56
C ASP A 212 5.98 14.55 17.24
N ALA A 213 6.50 15.67 16.72
CA ALA A 213 6.08 16.20 15.42
C ALA A 213 6.33 15.20 14.27
N ASN A 214 7.48 14.50 14.29
CA ASN A 214 7.78 13.48 13.30
C ASN A 214 6.85 12.25 13.45
N LEU A 215 6.56 11.82 14.68
CA LEU A 215 5.62 10.72 14.94
C LEU A 215 4.22 11.05 14.44
N ASP A 216 3.76 12.28 14.67
CA ASP A 216 2.48 12.77 14.15
C ASP A 216 2.48 12.75 12.61
N GLU A 217 3.52 13.24 11.95
CA GLU A 217 3.60 13.18 10.48
C GLU A 217 3.56 11.74 9.96
N MET A 218 4.25 10.82 10.64
CA MET A 218 4.19 9.40 10.30
C MET A 218 2.78 8.84 10.48
N LEU A 219 2.08 9.19 11.57
CA LEU A 219 0.71 8.76 11.81
C LEU A 219 -0.23 9.20 10.68
N HIS A 220 -0.14 10.46 10.26
CA HIS A 220 -0.93 10.98 9.15
C HIS A 220 -0.62 10.23 7.84
N SER A 221 0.67 10.03 7.55
CA SER A 221 1.12 9.30 6.35
C SER A 221 0.65 7.85 6.34
N ILE A 222 0.70 7.16 7.49
CA ILE A 222 0.18 5.79 7.65
C ILE A 222 -1.34 5.76 7.48
N SER A 223 -2.06 6.76 8.00
CA SER A 223 -3.51 6.86 7.81
C SER A 223 -3.88 7.04 6.34
N ARG A 224 -3.13 7.86 5.59
CA ARG A 224 -3.32 8.04 4.14
C ARG A 224 -3.00 6.76 3.38
N LEU A 225 -1.88 6.11 3.68
CA LEU A 225 -1.51 4.80 3.12
C LEU A 225 -2.54 3.71 3.40
N LYS A 226 -3.13 3.70 4.61
CA LYS A 226 -4.23 2.79 4.95
C LYS A 226 -5.46 3.06 4.08
N GLY A 227 -5.83 4.34 3.93
CA GLY A 227 -6.94 4.74 3.05
C GLY A 227 -6.73 4.27 1.61
N LEU A 228 -5.53 4.52 1.06
CA LEU A 228 -5.13 4.01 -0.26
C LEU A 228 -5.20 2.49 -0.33
N GLY A 229 -4.62 1.78 0.64
CA GLY A 229 -4.61 0.32 0.65
C GLY A 229 -6.01 -0.30 0.62
N VAL A 230 -6.95 0.27 1.37
CA VAL A 230 -8.36 -0.17 1.35
C VAL A 230 -9.01 0.13 0.00
N ALA A 231 -8.83 1.34 -0.54
CA ALA A 231 -9.41 1.71 -1.83
C ALA A 231 -8.84 0.87 -3.00
N LEU A 232 -7.53 0.62 -3.00
CA LEU A 232 -6.85 -0.27 -3.94
C LEU A 232 -7.43 -1.70 -3.86
N GLY A 233 -7.65 -2.20 -2.64
CA GLY A 233 -8.26 -3.51 -2.42
C GLY A 233 -9.69 -3.60 -2.97
N GLU A 234 -10.55 -2.62 -2.64
CA GLU A 234 -11.91 -2.55 -3.17
C GLU A 234 -11.94 -2.45 -4.71
N GLU A 235 -11.01 -1.70 -5.31
CA GLU A 235 -10.91 -1.57 -6.77
C GLU A 235 -10.49 -2.88 -7.44
N ILE A 236 -9.53 -3.62 -6.87
CA ILE A 236 -9.11 -4.94 -7.38
C ILE A 236 -10.27 -5.93 -7.34
N GLU A 237 -11.04 -5.98 -6.24
CA GLU A 237 -12.22 -6.84 -6.12
C GLU A 237 -13.25 -6.50 -7.21
N GLN A 238 -13.57 -5.22 -7.39
CA GLN A 238 -14.50 -4.79 -8.44
C GLN A 238 -14.02 -5.09 -9.86
N GLN A 239 -12.73 -4.92 -10.14
CA GLN A 239 -12.15 -5.29 -11.43
C GLN A 239 -12.19 -6.80 -11.66
N THR A 240 -12.02 -7.60 -10.60
CA THR A 240 -12.13 -9.06 -10.67
C THR A 240 -13.54 -9.48 -11.10
N ASP A 241 -14.57 -8.93 -10.46
CA ASP A 241 -15.98 -9.17 -10.85
C ASP A 241 -16.28 -8.74 -12.29
N LEU A 242 -15.68 -7.62 -12.71
CA LEU A 242 -15.81 -7.11 -14.08
C LEU A 242 -15.14 -8.05 -15.10
N ILE A 243 -13.97 -8.60 -14.76
CA ILE A 243 -13.25 -9.57 -15.60
C ILE A 243 -14.07 -10.85 -15.76
N ASP A 244 -14.67 -11.38 -14.69
CA ASP A 244 -15.53 -12.57 -14.76
C ASP A 244 -16.74 -12.32 -15.69
N THR A 245 -17.37 -11.15 -15.56
CA THR A 245 -18.46 -10.74 -16.46
C THR A 245 -18.01 -10.64 -17.92
N ILE A 246 -16.80 -10.11 -18.16
CA ILE A 246 -16.20 -10.02 -19.50
C ILE A 246 -15.95 -11.41 -20.05
N GLN A 247 -15.40 -12.33 -19.25
CA GLN A 247 -15.11 -13.70 -19.63
C GLN A 247 -16.38 -14.43 -20.10
N ASP A 248 -17.46 -14.34 -19.32
CA ASP A 248 -18.77 -14.91 -19.68
C ASP A 248 -19.29 -14.35 -21.01
N LYS A 249 -19.18 -13.03 -21.22
CA LYS A 249 -19.61 -12.38 -22.46
C LYS A 249 -18.76 -12.81 -23.66
N VAL A 250 -17.45 -12.96 -23.48
CA VAL A 250 -16.53 -13.45 -24.52
C VAL A 250 -16.92 -14.85 -24.94
N GLU A 251 -17.16 -15.77 -23.99
CA GLU A 251 -17.54 -17.15 -24.30
C GLU A 251 -18.87 -17.23 -25.07
N VAL A 252 -19.87 -16.44 -24.66
CA VAL A 252 -21.15 -16.37 -25.38
C VAL A 252 -20.96 -15.82 -26.79
N ALA A 253 -20.15 -14.77 -26.95
CA ALA A 253 -19.86 -14.17 -28.24
C ALA A 253 -19.12 -15.16 -29.16
N ASP A 254 -18.13 -15.89 -28.65
CA ASP A 254 -17.37 -16.89 -29.40
C ASP A 254 -18.26 -18.04 -29.89
N ILE A 255 -19.10 -18.60 -29.01
CA ILE A 255 -20.05 -19.66 -29.38
C ILE A 255 -21.01 -19.18 -30.49
N LYS A 256 -21.53 -17.95 -30.39
CA LYS A 256 -22.43 -17.38 -31.40
C LYS A 256 -21.71 -17.13 -32.73
N MET A 257 -20.51 -16.56 -32.68
CA MET A 257 -19.70 -16.31 -33.87
C MET A 257 -19.34 -17.62 -34.59
N GLY A 258 -18.93 -18.65 -33.86
CA GLY A 258 -18.66 -19.98 -34.40
C GLY A 258 -19.88 -20.62 -35.07
N LYS A 259 -21.07 -20.51 -34.47
CA LYS A 259 -22.34 -20.98 -35.08
C LYS A 259 -22.67 -20.22 -36.37
N GLN A 260 -22.51 -18.89 -36.37
CA GLN A 260 -22.78 -18.06 -37.54
C GLN A 260 -21.80 -18.30 -38.68
N ASN A 261 -20.52 -18.46 -38.37
CA ASN A 261 -19.49 -18.75 -39.35
C ASN A 261 -19.78 -20.09 -40.07
N LYS A 262 -20.16 -21.14 -39.31
CA LYS A 262 -20.61 -22.41 -39.88
C LYS A 262 -21.84 -22.25 -40.79
N MET A 263 -22.82 -21.43 -40.39
CA MET A 263 -24.01 -21.16 -41.20
C MET A 263 -23.68 -20.39 -42.48
N MET A 264 -22.81 -19.39 -42.39
CA MET A 264 -22.33 -18.62 -43.55
C MET A 264 -21.62 -19.52 -44.56
N ASN A 265 -20.70 -20.39 -44.12
CA ASN A 265 -20.01 -21.33 -45.01
C ASN A 265 -21.01 -22.23 -45.75
N LYS A 266 -22.02 -22.75 -45.03
CA LYS A 266 -23.09 -23.55 -45.62
C LYS A 266 -23.93 -22.79 -46.65
N ILE A 267 -24.21 -21.50 -46.43
CA ILE A 267 -24.93 -20.65 -47.40
C ILE A 267 -24.07 -20.39 -48.65
N LEU A 268 -22.76 -20.19 -48.45
CA LEU A 268 -21.81 -19.95 -49.53
C LEU A 268 -21.46 -21.21 -50.32
N GLY A 269 -21.98 -22.37 -49.93
CA GLY A 269 -21.72 -23.65 -50.60
C GLY A 269 -20.28 -24.13 -50.45
N LYS A 270 -19.57 -23.67 -49.41
CA LYS A 270 -18.22 -24.10 -49.04
C LYS A 270 -18.27 -25.10 -47.89
#